data_AF-K2MY71-F1
#
_entry.id   AF-K2MY71-F1
#
_cell.length_a   1.000
_cell.length_b   1.000
_cell.length_c   1.000
_cell.angle_alpha   90.00
_cell.angle_beta   90.00
_cell.angle_gamma   90.00
#
_symmetry.space_group_name_H-M   'P 1'
#
loop_
_entity.id
_entity.type
_entity.pdbx_description
1 polymer ?
#
loop_
_entity_poly.entity_id
_entity_poly.type
_entity_poly.pdbx_seq_one_letter_code
_entity_poly.pdbx_strand_id
1 'polypeptide(L)' 'MTGIDHAHTEAVQEAARWLAMLPDHEKPHPVVPALRARFGLSPKEACEAITQACLIRGRAL' A
#
# COMPACT_ATOMS: atom_id res chain seq x y z
N MET A 1 -18.29 17.29 6.43
CA MET A 1 -17.07 17.33 5.61
C MET A 1 -16.20 16.16 6.04
N THR A 2 -16.42 14.95 5.49
CA THR A 2 -15.69 13.72 5.88
C THR A 2 -15.63 12.68 4.74
N GLY A 3 -15.67 13.13 3.47
CA GLY A 3 -15.66 12.20 2.31
C GLY A 3 -14.28 11.90 1.76
N ILE A 4 -13.31 12.81 1.98
CA ILE A 4 -11.98 12.75 1.34
C ILE A 4 -11.03 11.84 2.13
N ASP A 5 -11.12 11.87 3.46
CA ASP A 5 -10.25 11.08 4.34
C ASP A 5 -10.50 9.57 4.22
N HIS A 6 -11.75 9.17 3.98
CA HIS A 6 -12.09 7.75 3.81
C HIS A 6 -11.53 7.20 2.50
N ALA A 7 -11.67 7.94 1.40
CA ALA A 7 -11.18 7.53 0.09
C ALA A 7 -9.65 7.37 0.06
N HIS A 8 -8.91 8.28 0.70
CA HIS A 8 -7.45 8.15 0.85
C HIS A 8 -7.07 6.93 1.68
N THR A 9 -7.79 6.70 2.78
CA THR A 9 -7.56 5.54 3.65
C THR A 9 -7.81 4.23 2.91
N GLU A 10 -8.87 4.15 2.09
CA GLU A 10 -9.20 2.96 1.31
C GLU A 10 -8.11 2.61 0.28
N ALA A 11 -7.60 3.60 -0.46
CA ALA A 11 -6.56 3.39 -1.46
C ALA A 11 -5.24 2.88 -0.82
N VAL A 12 -4.87 3.43 0.33
CA VAL A 12 -3.69 2.97 1.10
C VAL A 12 -3.88 1.54 1.59
N GLN A 13 -5.04 1.20 2.13
CA GLN A 13 -5.35 -0.15 2.62
C GLN A 13 -5.38 -1.18 1.49
N GLU A 14 -5.90 -0.82 0.33
CA GLU A 14 -5.90 -1.68 -0.87
C GLU A 14 -4.47 -1.94 -1.36
N ALA A 15 -3.67 -0.88 -1.47
CA ALA A 15 -2.27 -0.99 -1.86
C ALA A 15 -1.45 -1.85 -0.87
N ALA A 16 -1.72 -1.70 0.44
CA ALA A 16 -1.07 -2.49 1.49
C ALA A 16 -1.42 -3.97 1.40
N ARG A 17 -2.71 -4.30 1.24
CA ARG A 17 -3.19 -5.68 1.07
C ARG A 17 -2.59 -6.32 -0.18
N TRP A 18 -2.60 -5.59 -1.30
CA TRP A 18 -1.97 -6.05 -2.53
C TRP A 18 -0.48 -6.36 -2.32
N LEU A 19 0.28 -5.42 -1.74
CA LEU A 19 1.72 -5.61 -1.51
C LEU A 19 2.03 -6.73 -0.50
N ALA A 20 1.16 -6.95 0.49
CA ALA A 20 1.32 -8.00 1.49
C ALA A 20 1.08 -9.41 0.92
N MET A 21 0.19 -9.53 -0.07
CA MET A 21 -0.11 -10.79 -0.75
C MET A 21 0.93 -11.16 -1.81
N LEU A 22 1.71 -10.20 -2.32
CA LEU A 22 2.75 -10.49 -3.29
C LEU A 22 3.90 -11.30 -2.67
N PRO A 23 4.30 -12.43 -3.28
CA PRO A 23 5.52 -13.12 -2.89
C PRO A 23 6.74 -12.24 -3.17
N ASP A 24 7.80 -12.39 -2.36
CA ASP A 24 8.95 -11.46 -2.38
C ASP A 24 9.63 -11.34 -3.76
N HIS A 25 9.59 -12.38 -4.59
CA HIS A 25 10.18 -12.39 -5.93
C HIS A 25 9.35 -11.66 -7.00
N GLU A 26 8.06 -11.41 -6.76
CA GLU A 26 7.18 -10.68 -7.68
C GLU A 26 7.02 -9.20 -7.31
N LYS A 27 7.64 -8.78 -6.21
CA LYS A 27 7.50 -7.40 -5.74
C LYS A 27 8.10 -6.42 -6.76
N PRO A 28 7.36 -5.35 -7.10
CA PRO A 28 7.88 -4.37 -8.02
C PRO A 28 9.04 -3.62 -7.37
N HIS A 29 10.13 -3.47 -8.11
CA HIS A 29 11.27 -2.67 -7.70
C HIS A 29 11.48 -1.55 -8.73
N PRO A 30 11.41 -0.27 -8.34
CA PRO A 30 11.14 0.27 -6.99
C PRO A 30 9.64 0.26 -6.58
N VAL A 31 9.35 -0.08 -5.32
CA VAL A 31 7.97 -0.25 -4.79
C VAL A 31 7.16 1.06 -4.80
N VAL A 32 7.76 2.17 -4.34
CA VAL A 32 7.05 3.45 -4.21
C VAL A 32 6.51 3.95 -5.55
N PRO A 33 7.31 4.07 -6.64
CA PRO A 33 6.79 4.43 -7.95
C PRO A 33 5.72 3.48 -8.47
N ALA A 34 5.84 2.17 -8.21
CA ALA A 34 4.84 1.20 -8.62
C ALA A 34 3.49 1.39 -7.91
N LEU A 35 3.50 1.62 -6.59
CA LEU A 35 2.29 1.90 -5.83
C LEU A 35 1.62 3.20 -6.28
N ARG A 36 2.42 4.24 -6.55
CA ARG A 36 1.93 5.53 -7.06
C ARG A 36 1.27 5.37 -8.43
N ALA A 37 1.91 4.64 -9.35
CA ALA A 37 1.39 4.41 -10.69
C ALA A 37 0.13 3.53 -10.70
N ARG A 38 0.07 2.53 -9.81
CA ARG A 38 -1.03 1.55 -9.77
C ARG A 38 -2.26 2.06 -9.03
N PHE A 39 -2.08 2.79 -7.94
CA PHE A 39 -3.16 3.18 -7.03
C PHE A 39 -3.37 4.70 -6.94
N GLY A 40 -2.61 5.50 -7.69
CA GLY A 40 -2.74 6.96 -7.69
C GLY A 40 -2.26 7.63 -6.39
N LEU A 41 -1.49 6.92 -5.57
CA LEU A 41 -1.06 7.41 -4.26
C LEU A 41 -0.04 8.54 -4.36
N SER A 42 -0.05 9.42 -3.37
CA SER A 42 1.07 10.31 -3.06
C SER A 42 2.27 9.52 -2.51
N PRO A 43 3.49 10.12 -2.50
CA PRO A 43 4.66 9.47 -1.91
C PRO A 43 4.48 9.10 -0.43
N LYS A 44 3.75 9.91 0.34
CA LYS A 44 3.46 9.66 1.76
C LYS A 44 2.55 8.44 1.92
N GLU A 45 1.45 8.40 1.17
CA GLU A 45 0.50 7.27 1.16
C GLU A 45 1.16 5.96 0.70
N ALA A 46 2.09 6.02 -0.26
CA ALA A 46 2.84 4.84 -0.68
C ALA A 46 3.73 4.30 0.46
N CYS A 47 4.40 5.16 1.23
CA CYS A 47 5.17 4.74 2.41
C CYS A 47 4.26 4.17 3.52
N GLU A 48 3.07 4.74 3.71
CA GLU A 48 2.07 4.22 4.64
C GLU A 48 1.60 2.82 4.22
N ALA A 49 1.30 2.63 2.92
CA ALA A 49 0.91 1.33 2.37
C ALA A 49 2.00 0.27 2.56
N ILE A 50 3.28 0.63 2.37
CA ILE A 50 4.41 -0.28 2.62
C ILE A 50 4.46 -0.69 4.10
N THR A 51 4.30 0.26 5.02
CA THR A 51 4.29 -0.01 6.46
C THR A 51 3.14 -0.93 6.84
N GLN A 52 1.93 -0.66 6.32
CA GLN A 52 0.75 -1.50 6.54
C GLN A 52 0.96 -2.90 5.97
N ALA A 53 1.57 -3.04 4.78
CA ALA A 53 1.87 -4.35 4.19
C ALA A 53 2.81 -5.18 5.07
N CYS A 54 3.84 -4.55 5.64
CA CYS A 54 4.74 -5.20 6.61
C CYS A 54 3.99 -5.67 7.86
N LEU A 55 3.07 -4.85 8.40
CA LEU A 55 2.24 -5.23 9.55
C LEU A 55 1.28 -6.38 9.23
N ILE A 56 0.66 -6.39 8.04
CA ILE A 56 -0.22 -7.48 7.58
C ILE A 56 0.56 -8.78 7.53
N ARG A 57 1.77 -8.79 6.94
CA ARG A 57 2.64 -9.97 6.89
C ARG A 57 3.09 -10.41 8.29
N GLY A 58 3.45 -9.47 9.15
CA GLY A 58 3.91 -9.76 10.51
C GLY A 58 2.82 -10.32 11.43
N ARG A 59 1.54 -10.00 11.18
CA ARG A 59 0.38 -10.56 11.91
C ARG A 59 -0.09 -11.91 11.38
N ALA A 60 0.34 -12.30 10.18
CA ALA A 60 -0.01 -13.58 9.56
C ALA A 60 0.94 -14.72 9.98
N LEU A 61 1.94 -14.43 10.80
CA LEU A 61 2.89 -15.36 11.42
C LEU A 61 2.48 -15.64 12.87
#